data_AF-A0A0X1T2Q4-F1
#
_entry.id   AF-A0A0X1T2Q4-F1
#
_cell.length_a   1.000
_cell.length_b   1.000
_cell.length_c   1.000
_cell.angle_alpha   90.00
_cell.angle_beta   90.00
_cell.angle_gamma   90.00
#
_symmetry.space_group_name_H-M   'P 1'
#
loop_
_entity.id
_entity.type
_entity.pdbx_description
1 polymer ?
#
loop_
_entity_poly.entity_id
_entity_poly.type
_entity_poly.pdbx_seq_one_letter_code
_entity_poly.pdbx_strand_id
1 'polypeptide(L)'
;MGNSKAEKSLLPERAVVGQRIIVEGLAVSVMSGLESIIFKRGTEPGMQNEFIRGRAKDISIQIPNMPGTVEVTGRYAACSAVRPEDQLQGTIEIVEA
;
A
#
# COMPACT_ATOMS: atom_id res chain seq x y z
N MET A 1 15.57 -14.87 -23.00
CA MET A 1 15.03 -15.42 -21.73
C MET A 1 15.68 -14.65 -20.60
N GLY A 2 15.10 -13.53 -20.20
CA GLY A 2 15.57 -12.74 -19.06
C GLY A 2 14.51 -12.86 -17.97
N ASN A 3 14.87 -13.50 -16.86
CA ASN A 3 14.00 -13.69 -15.71
C ASN A 3 13.44 -12.34 -15.24
N SER A 4 12.14 -12.12 -15.45
CA SER A 4 11.39 -11.13 -14.69
C SER A 4 11.46 -11.55 -13.23
N LYS A 5 12.43 -11.01 -12.48
CA LYS A 5 12.34 -10.96 -11.03
C LYS A 5 11.03 -10.23 -10.76
N ALA A 6 9.99 -10.97 -10.37
CA ALA A 6 8.84 -10.35 -9.75
C ALA A 6 9.39 -9.52 -8.60
N GLU A 7 9.33 -8.20 -8.73
CA GLU A 7 9.54 -7.29 -7.61
C GLU A 7 8.70 -7.84 -6.47
N LYS A 8 9.35 -8.13 -5.34
CA LYS A 8 8.68 -8.76 -4.21
C LYS A 8 7.64 -7.76 -3.70
N SER A 9 6.40 -7.92 -4.13
CA SER A 9 5.27 -7.11 -3.68
C SER A 9 5.25 -7.14 -2.16
N LEU A 10 5.33 -5.97 -1.54
CA LEU A 10 5.25 -5.81 -0.09
C LEU A 10 3.81 -5.95 0.43
N LEU A 11 2.87 -6.13 -0.50
CA LEU A 11 1.45 -6.35 -0.26
C LEU A 11 1.13 -7.85 -0.35
N PRO A 12 0.25 -8.37 0.53
CA PRO A 12 -0.24 -9.75 0.41
C PRO A 12 -1.09 -9.89 -0.86
N GLU A 13 -1.12 -11.09 -1.44
CA GLU A 13 -1.99 -11.37 -2.61
C GLU A 13 -3.48 -11.22 -2.28
N ARG A 14 -3.85 -11.43 -1.01
CA ARG A 14 -5.24 -11.41 -0.54
C ARG A 14 -5.35 -10.81 0.86
N ALA A 15 -6.42 -10.05 1.10
CA ALA A 15 -6.74 -9.48 2.42
C ALA A 15 -8.25 -9.46 2.67
N VAL A 16 -8.66 -9.44 3.94
CA VAL A 16 -10.09 -9.44 4.32
C VAL A 16 -10.57 -8.03 4.66
N VAL A 17 -11.78 -7.66 4.25
CA VAL A 17 -12.43 -6.39 4.63
C VAL A 17 -12.36 -6.20 6.15
N GLY A 18 -11.92 -5.02 6.60
CA GLY A 18 -11.83 -4.72 8.02
C GLY A 18 -10.64 -5.38 8.75
N GLN A 19 -9.82 -6.17 8.06
CA GLN A 19 -8.56 -6.64 8.61
C GLN A 19 -7.52 -5.50 8.66
N ARG A 20 -6.60 -5.56 9.63
CA ARG A 20 -5.35 -4.79 9.57
C ARG A 20 -4.23 -5.66 9.04
N ILE A 21 -3.52 -5.18 8.01
CA ILE A 21 -2.31 -5.81 7.50
C ILE A 21 -1.10 -4.93 7.82
N ILE A 22 0.06 -5.56 7.98
CA ILE A 22 1.33 -4.87 8.10
C ILE A 22 2.04 -5.03 6.77
N VAL A 23 2.38 -3.91 6.15
CA VAL A 23 3.23 -3.89 4.95
C VAL A 23 4.55 -3.23 5.31
N GLU A 24 5.61 -3.69 4.65
CA GLU A 24 6.86 -2.95 4.67
C GLU A 24 6.72 -1.76 3.71
N GLY A 25 7.04 -0.57 4.17
CA GLY A 25 7.05 0.63 3.36
C GLY A 25 7.91 1.66 4.03
N LEU A 26 8.69 2.41 3.26
CA LEU A 26 9.49 3.50 3.81
C LEU A 26 8.57 4.65 4.27
N ALA A 27 8.05 4.54 5.50
CA ALA A 27 7.48 5.65 6.24
C ALA A 27 8.65 6.53 6.68
N VAL A 28 9.17 7.33 5.75
CA VAL A 28 10.18 8.33 6.07
C VAL A 28 9.58 9.31 7.10
N SER A 29 10.44 10.04 7.80
CA SER A 29 10.22 10.94 8.97
C SER A 29 8.93 11.79 9.12
N VAL A 30 8.90 12.64 10.15
CA VAL A 30 7.80 13.58 10.45
C VAL A 30 7.62 14.66 9.36
N MET A 31 8.62 14.88 8.49
CA MET A 31 8.59 15.93 7.45
C MET A 31 8.71 15.43 6.01
N SER A 32 8.84 14.12 5.81
CA SER A 32 9.01 13.48 4.51
C SER A 32 8.57 12.04 4.66
N GLY A 33 7.81 11.44 3.74
CA GLY A 33 7.41 10.03 3.85
C GLY A 33 6.08 9.73 3.18
N LEU A 34 5.52 8.56 3.49
CA LEU A 34 4.15 8.21 3.10
C LEU A 34 3.17 9.15 3.82
N GLU A 35 2.22 9.72 3.09
CA GLU A 35 1.14 10.60 3.58
C GLU A 35 -0.18 9.86 3.68
N SER A 36 -0.49 9.05 2.66
CA SER A 36 -1.72 8.27 2.62
C SER A 36 -1.59 7.08 1.69
N ILE A 37 -2.57 6.18 1.77
CA ILE A 37 -2.65 5.00 0.91
C ILE A 37 -3.94 5.10 0.13
N ILE A 38 -3.86 4.85 -1.17
CA ILE A 38 -4.97 4.94 -2.10
C ILE A 38 -5.31 3.52 -2.55
N PHE A 39 -6.56 3.14 -2.37
CA PHE A 39 -7.14 1.88 -2.86
C PHE A 39 -8.05 2.19 -4.03
N LYS A 40 -7.80 1.61 -5.20
CA LYS A 40 -8.58 1.87 -6.41
C LYS A 40 -9.05 0.59 -7.06
N ARG A 41 -10.34 0.52 -7.41
CA ARG A 41 -10.94 -0.59 -8.15
C ARG A 41 -11.36 -0.12 -9.54
N GLY A 42 -10.65 -0.55 -10.58
CA GLY A 42 -10.97 -0.20 -11.97
C GLY A 42 -11.01 1.32 -12.21
N THR A 43 -12.17 1.84 -12.62
CA THR A 43 -12.39 3.27 -12.89
C THR A 43 -12.99 4.03 -11.71
N GLU A 44 -13.24 3.36 -10.58
CA GLU A 44 -13.80 4.01 -9.39
C GLU A 44 -12.82 5.04 -8.80
N PRO A 45 -13.32 6.09 -8.13
CA PRO A 45 -12.48 7.00 -7.37
C PRO A 45 -11.66 6.22 -6.32
N GLY A 46 -10.38 6.54 -6.21
CA GLY A 46 -9.51 5.92 -5.21
C GLY A 46 -9.96 6.28 -3.80
N MET A 47 -10.13 5.28 -2.94
CA MET A 47 -10.39 5.46 -1.52
C MET A 47 -9.07 5.74 -0.81
N GLN A 48 -8.95 6.97 -0.28
CA GLN A 48 -7.82 7.34 0.56
C GLN A 48 -8.02 6.76 1.96
N ASN A 49 -6.99 6.13 2.48
CA ASN A 49 -6.99 5.49 3.77
C ASN A 49 -5.83 5.97 4.63
N GLU A 50 -6.07 6.09 5.92
CA GLU A 50 -5.05 6.38 6.91
C GLU A 50 -4.29 5.09 7.26
N PHE A 51 -3.06 5.26 7.73
CA PHE A 51 -2.24 4.16 8.18
C PHE A 51 -1.58 4.51 9.50
N ILE A 52 -1.27 3.47 10.28
CA ILE A 52 -0.54 3.62 11.54
C ILE A 52 0.93 3.32 11.27
N ARG A 53 1.79 4.27 11.63
CA ARG A 53 3.25 4.10 11.57
C ARG A 53 3.70 3.17 12.70
N GLY A 54 4.31 2.05 12.34
CA GLY A 54 4.98 1.14 13.25
C GLY A 54 6.46 1.50 13.45
N ARG A 55 7.33 0.50 13.61
CA ARG A 55 8.78 0.70 13.77
C ARG A 55 9.44 0.89 12.41
N ALA A 56 10.16 1.99 12.21
CA ALA A 56 11.04 2.35 11.08
C ALA A 56 10.49 2.21 9.64
N LYS A 57 9.89 1.07 9.28
CA LYS A 57 9.35 0.71 7.96
C LYS A 57 8.02 -0.06 8.01
N ASP A 58 7.51 -0.38 9.19
CA ASP A 58 6.24 -1.11 9.30
C ASP A 58 5.06 -0.13 9.15
N ILE A 59 4.15 -0.42 8.25
CA ILE A 59 2.94 0.37 8.00
C ILE A 59 1.74 -0.53 8.21
N SER A 60 0.92 -0.20 9.22
CA SER A 60 -0.33 -0.91 9.48
C SER A 60 -1.48 -0.24 8.73
N ILE A 61 -2.12 -0.99 7.83
CA ILE A 61 -3.20 -0.50 6.97
C ILE A 61 -4.49 -1.24 7.30
N GLN A 62 -5.57 -0.49 7.44
CA GLN A 62 -6.92 -1.02 7.57
C GLN A 62 -7.45 -1.34 6.16
N ILE A 63 -7.85 -2.58 5.90
CA ILE A 63 -8.41 -2.95 4.59
C ILE A 63 -9.82 -2.36 4.46
N PRO A 64 -10.08 -1.56 3.41
CA PRO A 64 -11.38 -0.92 3.22
C PRO A 64 -12.46 -1.94 2.84
N ASN A 65 -13.73 -1.55 2.99
CA ASN A 65 -14.86 -2.31 2.46
C ASN A 65 -14.97 -2.12 0.94
N MET A 66 -14.02 -2.71 0.21
CA MET A 66 -13.94 -2.66 -1.25
C MET A 66 -13.59 -4.05 -1.80
N PRO A 67 -14.52 -5.02 -1.77
CA PRO A 67 -14.24 -6.36 -2.29
C PRO A 67 -13.85 -6.36 -3.77
N GLY A 68 -13.03 -7.34 -4.14
CA GLY A 68 -12.48 -7.56 -5.48
C GLY A 68 -10.99 -7.19 -5.59
N THR A 69 -10.51 -7.19 -6.84
CA THR A 69 -9.12 -6.84 -7.16
C THR A 69 -8.91 -5.33 -7.08
N VAL A 70 -8.00 -4.89 -6.21
CA VAL A 70 -7.77 -3.49 -5.88
C VAL A 70 -6.30 -3.13 -6.08
N GLU A 71 -6.06 -2.04 -6.80
CA GLU A 71 -4.76 -1.39 -6.91
C GLU A 71 -4.50 -0.58 -5.63
N VAL A 72 -3.34 -0.78 -5.04
CA VAL A 72 -2.89 -0.08 -3.84
C VAL A 72 -1.70 0.79 -4.22
N THR A 73 -1.75 2.08 -3.89
CA THR A 73 -0.67 3.02 -4.14
C THR A 73 -0.42 3.87 -2.90
N GLY A 74 0.84 3.97 -2.50
CA GLY A 74 1.27 4.91 -1.48
C GLY A 74 1.47 6.30 -2.06
N ARG A 75 0.84 7.31 -1.45
CA ARG A 75 1.09 8.72 -1.76
C ARG A 75 2.17 9.25 -0.84
N TYR A 76 3.27 9.73 -1.40
CA TYR A 76 4.42 10.25 -0.66
C TYR A 76 4.49 11.78 -0.74
N ALA A 77 4.97 12.42 0.33
CA ALA A 77 5.23 13.86 0.36
C ALA A 77 6.22 14.25 -0.75
N ALA A 78 6.02 15.41 -1.38
CA ALA A 78 6.86 15.86 -2.52
C ALA A 78 8.36 15.95 -2.16
N CYS A 79 8.67 16.26 -0.90
CA CYS A 79 10.05 16.34 -0.40
C CYS A 79 10.62 14.97 0.02
N SER A 80 9.90 13.88 -0.21
CA SER A 80 10.31 12.54 0.20
C SER A 80 11.26 11.93 -0.81
N ALA A 81 12.47 11.58 -0.38
CA ALA A 81 13.49 10.91 -1.21
C ALA A 81 13.24 9.40 -1.36
N VAL A 82 11.98 8.97 -1.48
CA VAL A 82 11.62 7.55 -1.68
C VAL A 82 11.70 7.24 -3.16
N ARG A 83 12.58 6.32 -3.52
CA ARG A 83 12.74 5.91 -4.92
C ARG A 83 11.51 5.16 -5.40
N PRO A 84 11.12 5.23 -6.69
CA PRO A 84 9.94 4.54 -7.20
C PRO A 84 9.88 3.05 -6.85
N GLU A 85 11.02 2.35 -6.88
CA GLU A 85 11.14 0.94 -6.52
C GLU A 85 10.87 0.63 -5.03
N ASP A 86 10.97 1.65 -4.16
CA ASP A 86 10.71 1.56 -2.73
C ASP A 86 9.31 2.07 -2.35
N GLN A 87 8.52 2.54 -3.33
CA GLN A 87 7.16 3.01 -3.09
C GLN A 87 6.21 1.83 -2.91
N LEU A 88 5.26 1.98 -1.98
CA LEU A 88 4.20 1.02 -1.80
C LEU A 88 3.30 1.04 -3.04
N GLN A 89 3.41 0.01 -3.87
CA GLN A 89 2.55 -0.18 -5.03
C GLN A 89 2.28 -1.66 -5.26
N GLY A 90 1.08 -1.98 -5.72
CA GLY A 90 0.75 -3.34 -6.13
C GLY A 90 -0.75 -3.58 -6.18
N THR A 91 -1.12 -4.85 -6.33
CA THR A 91 -2.51 -5.28 -6.42
C THR A 91 -2.78 -6.29 -5.33
N ILE A 92 -3.95 -6.18 -4.68
CA ILE A 92 -4.43 -7.15 -3.69
C ILE A 92 -5.84 -7.58 -4.05
N GLU A 93 -6.20 -8.82 -3.72
CA GLU A 93 -7.58 -9.28 -3.74
C GLU A 93 -8.22 -9.04 -2.37
N ILE A 94 -9.22 -8.16 -2.29
CA ILE A 94 -9.97 -7.92 -1.06
C ILE A 94 -11.21 -8.83 -1.05
N VAL A 95 -11.38 -9.59 0.02
CA VAL A 95 -12.54 -10.49 0.19
C VAL A 95 -13.35 -10.12 1.42
N GLU A 96 -14.62 -10.49 1.41
CA GLU A 96 -15.48 -10.38 2.60
C GLU A 96 -14.99 -11.32 3.71
N ALA A 97 -15.36 -11.00 4.96
CA ALA A 97 -14.98 -11.76 6.15
C ALA A 97 -15.81 -13.03 6.33
#